data_AF-A0A1M2Z6U4-F1
#
_entry.id   AF-A0A1M2Z6U4-F1
#
_cell.length_a   1.000
_cell.length_b   1.000
_cell.length_c   1.000
_cell.angle_alpha   90.00
_cell.angle_beta   90.00
_cell.angle_gamma   90.00
#
_symmetry.space_group_name_H-M   'P 1'
#
loop_
_entity.id
_entity.type
_entity.pdbx_description
1 polymer ?
#
loop_
_entity_poly.entity_id
_entity_poly.type
_entity_poly.pdbx_seq_one_letter_code
_entity_poly.pdbx_strand_id
1 'polypeptide(L)' 'MMPVSFTPTAEMIDAVAEWHQRQSEIRIHRPLVPHLRERFGLDNIQAVAVINAANGKRGAYVDAS' A
#
# COMPACT_ATOMS: atom_id res chain seq x y z
N MET A 1 -9.15 5.17 23.20
CA MET A 1 -9.50 5.74 21.88
C MET A 1 -9.72 4.56 20.93
N MET A 2 -10.95 4.35 20.47
CA MET A 2 -11.23 3.29 19.49
C MET A 2 -10.51 3.64 18.18
N PRO A 3 -9.88 2.69 17.47
CA PRO A 3 -9.27 2.99 16.19
C PRO A 3 -10.40 3.38 15.23
N VAL A 4 -10.40 4.62 14.76
CA VAL A 4 -11.18 5.00 13.58
C VAL A 4 -10.85 4.00 12.48
N SER A 5 -11.85 3.25 12.03
CA SER A 5 -11.69 2.25 10.97
C SER A 5 -11.21 2.98 9.72
N PHE A 6 -9.91 2.86 9.45
CA PHE A 6 -9.31 3.42 8.25
C PHE A 6 -9.56 2.45 7.09
N THR A 7 -10.30 2.91 6.09
CA THR A 7 -10.54 2.17 4.85
C THR A 7 -9.65 2.73 3.74
N PRO A 8 -8.64 1.96 3.27
CA PRO A 8 -7.81 2.36 2.14
C PRO A 8 -8.65 2.64 0.89
N THR A 9 -8.34 3.73 0.19
CA THR A 9 -8.99 4.02 -1.09
C THR A 9 -8.39 3.15 -2.21
N ALA A 10 -9.12 3.02 -3.32
CA ALA A 10 -8.61 2.31 -4.50
C ALA A 10 -7.31 2.95 -5.04
N GLU A 11 -7.21 4.27 -5.01
CA GLU A 11 -6.01 5.02 -5.43
C GLU A 11 -4.79 4.69 -4.56
N MET A 12 -4.96 4.58 -3.25
CA MET A 12 -3.87 4.20 -2.34
C MET A 12 -3.38 2.77 -2.61
N ILE A 13 -4.30 1.86 -2.90
CA ILE A 13 -3.99 0.47 -3.25
C ILE A 13 -3.26 0.39 -4.59
N ASP A 14 -3.72 1.16 -5.58
CA ASP A 14 -3.08 1.24 -6.90
C ASP A 14 -1.65 1.76 -6.80
N ALA A 15 -1.42 2.81 -5.99
CA ALA A 15 -0.08 3.34 -5.75
C ALA A 15 0.89 2.31 -5.16
N VAL A 16 0.40 1.38 -4.32
CA VAL A 16 1.20 0.25 -3.84
C VAL A 16 1.52 -0.72 -4.97
N ALA A 17 0.54 -1.05 -5.82
CA ALA A 17 0.76 -1.91 -6.98
C ALA A 17 1.75 -1.29 -7.99
N GLU A 18 1.64 0.01 -8.28
CA GLU A 18 2.57 0.78 -9.10
C GLU A 18 3.99 0.71 -8.52
N TRP A 19 4.16 0.95 -7.21
CA TRP A 19 5.47 0.87 -6.56
C TRP A 19 6.06 -0.54 -6.65
N HIS A 20 5.23 -1.58 -6.50
CA HIS A 20 5.61 -2.98 -6.70
C HIS A 20 5.89 -3.37 -8.16
N GLN A 21 5.57 -2.54 -9.15
CA GLN A 21 5.96 -2.75 -10.54
C GLN A 21 7.27 -2.03 -10.89
N ARG A 22 7.65 -0.99 -10.14
CA ARG A 22 8.93 -0.31 -10.33
C ARG A 22 10.11 -1.25 -10.11
N GLN A 23 11.15 -1.10 -10.94
CA GLN A 23 12.36 -1.93 -10.96
C GLN A 23 13.02 -2.02 -9.57
N SER A 24 13.59 -3.19 -9.25
CA SER A 24 14.11 -3.54 -7.93
C SER A 24 15.15 -2.55 -7.38
N GLU A 25 15.95 -1.90 -8.23
CA GLU A 25 16.92 -0.88 -7.82
C GLU A 25 16.26 0.33 -7.13
N ILE A 26 15.08 0.75 -7.57
CA ILE A 26 14.36 1.90 -6.98
C ILE A 26 13.78 1.55 -5.61
N ARG A 27 13.47 0.26 -5.37
CA ARG A 27 12.86 -0.21 -4.11
C ARG A 27 13.81 -0.14 -2.92
N ILE A 28 15.12 -0.25 -3.18
CA ILE A 28 16.15 -0.18 -2.13
C ILE A 28 16.29 1.26 -1.62
N HIS A 29 16.17 2.25 -2.52
CA HIS A 29 16.37 3.66 -2.19
C HIS A 29 15.10 4.40 -1.73
N ARG A 30 13.90 3.92 -2.10
CA ARG A 30 12.63 4.53 -1.68
C ARG A 30 11.72 3.51 -0.98
N PRO A 31 11.79 3.41 0.35
CA PRO A 31 10.91 2.51 1.10
C PRO A 31 9.44 2.90 0.90
N LEU A 32 8.57 1.88 0.77
CA LEU A 32 7.16 2.05 0.42
C LEU A 32 6.38 2.87 1.47
N VAL A 33 6.62 2.63 2.75
CA VAL A 33 5.92 3.34 3.84
C VAL A 33 6.15 4.86 3.79
N PRO A 34 7.39 5.40 3.81
CA PRO A 34 7.60 6.84 3.70
C PRO A 34 7.04 7.42 2.40
N HIS A 35 7.13 6.69 1.28
CA HIS A 35 6.52 7.13 0.02
C HIS A 35 5.00 7.33 0.14
N LEU A 36 4.28 6.39 0.76
CA LEU A 36 2.84 6.50 0.98
C LEU A 36 2.47 7.64 1.95
N ARG A 37 3.29 7.84 2.99
CA ARG A 37 3.10 8.95 3.94
C ARG A 37 3.24 10.30 3.26
N GLU A 38 4.30 10.49 2.48
CA GLU A 38 4.54 11.73 1.73
C GLU A 38 3.45 11.97 0.66
N ARG A 39 3.02 10.93 -0.04
CA ARG A 39 2.05 11.04 -1.14
C ARG A 39 0.61 11.28 -0.65
N PHE A 40 0.21 10.69 0.47
CA PHE A 40 -1.18 10.67 0.92
C PHE A 40 -1.41 11.25 2.33
N GLY A 41 -0.36 11.79 2.97
CA GLY A 41 -0.47 12.34 4.33
C GLY A 41 -0.79 11.29 5.40
N LEU A 42 -0.42 10.03 5.17
CA LEU A 42 -0.75 8.92 6.07
C LEU A 42 0.17 8.87 7.29
N ASP A 43 -0.36 8.32 8.38
CA ASP A 43 0.47 7.79 9.47
C ASP A 43 1.02 6.39 9.12
N ASN A 44 2.06 5.95 9.84
CA ASN A 44 2.64 4.61 9.70
C ASN A 44 1.58 3.50 9.77
N ILE A 45 0.61 3.59 10.69
CA ILE A 45 -0.44 2.56 10.82
C ILE A 45 -1.33 2.52 9.59
N GLN A 46 -1.70 3.68 9.05
CA GLN A 46 -2.53 3.78 7.85
C GLN A 46 -1.78 3.28 6.61
N ALA A 47 -0.49 3.61 6.47
CA ALA A 47 0.34 3.11 5.38
C ALA A 47 0.43 1.57 5.39
N VAL A 48 0.59 0.96 6.56
CA VAL A 48 0.58 -0.51 6.71
C VAL A 48 -0.80 -1.10 6.34
N ALA A 49 -1.90 -0.44 6.73
CA ALA A 49 -3.24 -0.87 6.33
C ALA A 49 -3.45 -0.84 4.80
N VAL A 50 -2.93 0.18 4.10
CA VAL A 50 -2.94 0.23 2.63
C VAL A 50 -2.16 -0.93 2.02
N ILE A 51 -0.94 -1.20 2.52
CA ILE A 51 -0.09 -2.29 2.03
C ILE A 51 -0.77 -3.64 2.21
N ASN A 52 -1.36 -3.88 3.39
CA ASN A 52 -2.09 -5.11 3.68
C ASN A 52 -3.32 -5.28 2.78
N ALA A 53 -4.08 -4.20 2.53
CA ALA A 53 -5.21 -4.23 1.61
C ALA A 53 -4.79 -4.51 0.15
N ALA A 54 -3.67 -3.95 -0.29
CA ALA A 54 -3.11 -4.22 -1.62
C ALA A 54 -2.64 -5.68 -1.77
N ASN A 55 -1.97 -6.23 -0.75
CA ASN A 55 -1.55 -7.63 -0.73
C ASN A 55 -2.74 -8.60 -0.65
N GLY A 56 -3.77 -8.26 0.12
CA GLY A 56 -5.01 -9.02 0.22
C GLY A 56 -5.77 -9.09 -1.12
N LYS A 57 -5.85 -7.98 -1.87
CA LYS A 57 -6.38 -8.00 -3.24
C LYS A 57 -5.56 -8.90 -4.18
N ARG A 58 -4.24 -8.93 -4.03
CA ARG A 58 -3.35 -9.75 -4.87
C ARG A 58 -3.55 -11.25 -4.63
N GLY A 59 -3.87 -11.66 -3.40
CA GLY A 59 -4.28 -13.02 -3.05
C GLY A 59 -5.63 -13.44 -3.64
N ALA A 60 -6.60 -12.53 -3.70
CA ALA A 60 -7.92 -12.81 -4.28
C ALA A 60 -7.90 -12.98 -5.81
N TYR A 61 -6.92 -12.37 -6.50
CA TYR A 61 -6.77 -12.51 -7.96
C TYR A 61 -6.03 -13.80 -8.38
N VAL A 62 -5.23 -14.42 -7.51
CA VAL A 62 -4.47 -15.65 -7.85
C VAL A 62 -5.25 -16.95 -7.62
N ASP A 63 -6.39 -16.88 -6.92
CA ASP A 63 -7.29 -18.03 -6.69
C ASP A 63 -8.39 -18.16 -7.79
N ALA A 64 -8.48 -17.15 -8.67
CA ALA A 64 -9.50 -17.07 -9.73
C ALA A 64 -8.95 -17.37 -11.14
N SER A 65 -7.82 -18.08 -11.26
CA SER A 65 -7.19 -18.46 -12.55
C SER A 65 -6.94 -19.96 -12.64
#